data_AF-A0AAJ0A864-F1
#
_entry.id   AF-A0AAJ0A864-F1
#
_cell.length_a   1.000
_cell.length_b   1.000
_cell.length_c   1.000
_cell.angle_alpha   90.00
_cell.angle_beta   90.00
_cell.angle_gamma   90.00
#
_symmetry.space_group_name_H-M   'P 1'
#
loop_
_entity.id
_entity.type
_entity.pdbx_description
1 polymer ?
#
loop_
_entity_poly.entity_id
_entity_poly.type
_entity_poly.pdbx_seq_one_letter_code
_entity_poly.pdbx_strand_id
1 'polypeptide(L)'
;VYPQYLTIEEVAQIIEQFKICPWLENKQVLWSGVNRTQVQAWADQRGMQTLTTAMGPLMDHSNPMCLRSEKRPSAWSKYVKGASLVFAWRISQGSFTTVLTPPPPERFHPDGLTNWQDIEEPVLKGRLGAPTSFRIFLVHPTVQGAEDFRYQIWPLDSTNQWIGK
;
A
#
# COMPACT_ATOMS: atom_id res chain seq x y z
N VAL A 1 -16.74 -9.82 2.02
CA VAL A 1 -16.19 -8.53 1.54
C VAL A 1 -15.37 -8.66 0.26
N TYR A 2 -14.74 -9.82 -0.01
CA TYR A 2 -13.95 -10.09 -1.24
C TYR A 2 -14.66 -10.12 -2.61
N PRO A 3 -15.93 -10.58 -2.75
CA PRO A 3 -16.44 -10.97 -4.07
C PRO A 3 -16.70 -9.79 -5.04
N GLN A 4 -16.54 -8.55 -4.58
CA GLN A 4 -16.75 -7.37 -5.43
C GLN A 4 -15.55 -7.02 -6.33
N TYR A 5 -14.34 -7.50 -6.00
CA TYR A 5 -13.11 -7.16 -6.72
C TYR A 5 -12.40 -8.36 -7.35
N LEU A 6 -12.34 -9.49 -6.65
CA LEU A 6 -11.57 -10.67 -7.06
C LEU A 6 -12.43 -11.92 -7.02
N THR A 7 -12.11 -12.87 -7.90
CA THR A 7 -12.57 -14.26 -7.74
C THR A 7 -11.80 -14.96 -6.62
N ILE A 8 -12.28 -16.12 -6.18
CA ILE A 8 -11.63 -16.91 -5.13
C ILE A 8 -10.24 -17.38 -5.60
N GLU A 9 -10.13 -17.75 -6.87
CA GLU A 9 -8.89 -18.22 -7.50
C GLU A 9 -7.85 -17.11 -7.56
N GLU A 10 -8.26 -15.89 -7.92
CA GLU A 10 -7.37 -14.71 -7.94
C GLU A 10 -6.85 -14.39 -6.53
N VAL A 11 -7.72 -14.43 -5.51
CA VAL A 11 -7.30 -14.24 -4.11
C VAL A 11 -6.29 -15.30 -3.70
N ALA A 12 -6.56 -16.58 -4.00
CA ALA A 12 -5.66 -17.68 -3.67
C ALA A 12 -4.29 -17.51 -4.33
N GLN A 13 -4.26 -17.14 -5.61
CA GLN A 13 -3.02 -16.90 -6.36
C GLN A 13 -2.21 -15.74 -5.76
N ILE A 14 -2.86 -14.64 -5.40
CA ILE A 14 -2.19 -13.48 -4.78
C ILE A 14 -1.61 -13.85 -3.41
N ILE A 15 -2.40 -14.54 -2.57
CA ILE A 15 -1.94 -14.99 -1.26
C ILE A 15 -0.73 -15.93 -1.40
N GLU A 16 -0.76 -16.84 -2.37
CA GLU A 16 0.34 -17.76 -2.61
C GLU A 16 1.59 -17.03 -3.11
N GLN A 17 1.42 -16.05 -4.00
CA GLN A 17 2.51 -15.19 -4.45
C GLN A 17 3.20 -14.44 -3.29
N PHE A 18 2.42 -13.97 -2.31
CA PHE A 18 2.96 -13.34 -1.09
C PHE A 18 3.70 -14.31 -0.16
N LYS A 19 3.57 -15.63 -0.35
CA LYS A 19 4.37 -16.64 0.37
C LYS A 19 5.65 -17.01 -0.39
N ILE A 20 5.56 -17.09 -1.73
CA ILE A 20 6.67 -17.51 -2.60
C ILE A 20 7.74 -16.41 -2.70
N CYS A 21 7.32 -15.15 -2.93
CA CYS A 21 8.23 -14.02 -2.88
C CYS A 21 8.54 -13.72 -1.41
N PRO A 22 9.81 -13.52 -1.00
CA PRO A 22 10.15 -13.34 0.41
C PRO A 22 9.40 -12.13 0.97
N TRP A 23 8.36 -12.39 1.77
CA TRP A 23 7.63 -11.36 2.50
C TRP A 23 8.51 -10.86 3.63
N LEU A 24 9.05 -9.67 3.47
CA LEU A 24 9.91 -9.07 4.47
C LEU A 24 9.04 -8.37 5.51
N GLU A 25 8.95 -8.91 6.71
CA GLU A 25 8.06 -8.37 7.73
C GLU A 25 8.33 -6.88 8.00
N ASN A 26 7.26 -6.07 8.05
CA ASN A 26 7.31 -4.62 8.28
C ASN A 26 8.14 -3.82 7.24
N LYS A 27 8.40 -4.41 6.07
CA LYS A 27 9.09 -3.77 4.93
C LYS A 27 8.15 -3.43 3.78
N GLN A 28 6.83 -3.41 4.03
CA GLN A 28 5.86 -3.01 3.03
C GLN A 28 5.66 -1.50 3.02
N VAL A 29 5.43 -0.96 1.82
CA VAL A 29 5.22 0.47 1.58
C VAL A 29 3.95 0.65 0.78
N LEU A 30 3.09 1.53 1.27
CA LEU A 30 1.94 2.05 0.53
C LEU A 30 2.20 3.51 0.15
N TRP A 31 1.35 4.11 -0.67
CA TRP A 31 1.53 5.49 -1.08
C TRP A 31 0.24 6.12 -1.56
N SER A 32 0.19 7.45 -1.48
CA SER A 32 -0.88 8.26 -2.03
C SER A 32 -0.28 9.58 -2.54
N GLY A 33 -0.68 10.04 -3.73
CA GLY A 33 -0.25 11.34 -4.27
C GLY A 33 1.22 11.47 -4.72
N VAL A 34 2.09 10.49 -4.46
CA VAL A 34 3.49 10.47 -4.92
C VAL A 34 3.60 9.78 -6.27
N ASN A 35 4.54 10.16 -7.14
CA ASN A 35 4.73 9.46 -8.42
C ASN A 35 5.18 8.01 -8.21
N ARG A 36 4.56 7.04 -8.92
CA ARG A 36 4.89 5.61 -8.84
C ARG A 36 6.38 5.30 -9.02
N THR A 37 7.06 5.97 -9.97
CA THR A 37 8.50 5.70 -10.21
C THR A 37 9.35 6.14 -9.04
N GLN A 38 9.01 7.27 -8.42
CA GLN A 38 9.67 7.75 -7.21
C GLN A 38 9.41 6.84 -6.02
N VAL A 39 8.16 6.38 -5.84
CA VAL A 39 7.82 5.40 -4.79
C VAL A 39 8.61 4.12 -4.94
N GLN A 40 8.69 3.58 -6.15
CA GLN A 40 9.43 2.35 -6.41
C GLN A 40 10.93 2.55 -6.15
N ALA A 41 11.53 3.64 -6.66
CA ALA A 41 12.93 3.95 -6.41
C ALA A 41 13.25 4.12 -4.91
N TRP A 42 12.37 4.82 -4.17
CA TRP A 42 12.51 5.00 -2.73
C TRP A 42 12.47 3.65 -1.99
N ALA A 43 11.55 2.78 -2.38
CA ALA A 43 11.40 1.45 -1.79
C ALA A 43 12.60 0.54 -2.11
N ASP A 44 13.04 0.50 -3.36
CA ASP A 44 14.16 -0.33 -3.83
C ASP A 44 15.45 0.03 -3.08
N GLN A 45 15.75 1.32 -2.94
CA GLN A 45 16.92 1.82 -2.20
C GLN A 45 16.94 1.37 -0.72
N ARG A 46 15.78 1.02 -0.15
CA ARG A 46 15.62 0.68 1.28
C ARG A 46 15.30 -0.79 1.52
N GLY A 47 15.31 -1.60 0.46
CA GLY A 47 14.90 -3.00 0.49
C GLY A 47 13.45 -3.16 0.97
N MET A 48 12.57 -2.25 0.56
CA MET A 48 11.15 -2.27 0.88
C MET A 48 10.31 -2.73 -0.32
N GLN A 49 9.09 -3.18 -0.04
CA GLN A 49 8.22 -3.84 -1.00
C GLN A 49 6.94 -3.03 -1.22
N THR A 50 6.74 -2.56 -2.45
CA THR A 50 5.44 -2.02 -2.88
C THR A 50 4.50 -3.17 -3.23
N LEU A 51 3.21 -2.89 -3.46
CA LEU A 51 2.28 -3.88 -4.03
C LEU A 51 2.84 -4.50 -5.33
N THR A 52 3.47 -3.68 -6.19
CA THR A 52 4.04 -4.18 -7.45
C THR A 52 5.18 -5.17 -7.19
N THR A 53 6.07 -4.85 -6.25
CA THR A 53 7.16 -5.75 -5.84
C THR A 53 6.62 -7.05 -5.24
N ALA A 54 5.64 -6.97 -4.34
CA ALA A 54 5.07 -8.15 -3.67
C ALA A 54 4.31 -9.07 -4.64
N MET A 55 3.60 -8.49 -5.61
CA MET A 55 2.87 -9.23 -6.64
C MET A 55 3.79 -9.85 -7.71
N GLY A 56 5.00 -9.31 -7.90
CA GLY A 56 6.02 -9.88 -8.79
C GLY A 56 5.49 -10.23 -10.18
N PRO A 57 5.58 -11.51 -10.63
CA PRO A 57 5.09 -11.96 -11.94
C PRO A 57 3.64 -11.59 -12.25
N LEU A 58 2.77 -11.46 -11.24
CA LEU A 58 1.36 -11.12 -11.44
C LEU A 58 1.14 -9.66 -11.89
N MET A 59 2.14 -8.79 -11.72
CA MET A 59 2.11 -7.37 -12.10
C MET A 59 3.13 -7.02 -13.20
N ASP A 60 3.95 -7.97 -13.64
CA ASP A 60 4.87 -7.81 -14.75
C ASP A 60 4.14 -8.06 -16.08
N HIS A 61 3.89 -7.00 -16.85
CA HIS A 61 3.16 -7.10 -18.12
C HIS A 61 3.84 -7.97 -19.19
N SER A 62 5.13 -8.29 -19.02
CA SER A 62 5.86 -9.20 -19.92
C SER A 62 5.74 -10.66 -19.49
N ASN A 63 5.25 -10.92 -18.28
CA ASN A 63 5.12 -12.25 -17.72
C ASN A 63 3.77 -12.89 -18.09
N PRO A 64 3.74 -14.17 -18.50
CA PRO A 64 2.49 -14.85 -18.84
C PRO A 64 1.52 -15.01 -17.66
N MET A 65 1.98 -14.89 -16.41
CA MET A 65 1.12 -14.93 -15.23
C MET A 65 0.35 -13.61 -15.01
N CYS A 66 0.71 -12.54 -15.71
CA CYS A 66 0.05 -11.24 -15.54
C CYS A 66 -1.24 -11.18 -16.37
N LEU A 67 -2.37 -11.09 -15.68
CA LEU A 67 -3.71 -11.04 -16.31
C LEU A 67 -4.02 -9.70 -17.01
N ARG A 68 -3.05 -8.80 -17.16
CA ARG A 68 -3.28 -7.45 -17.71
C ARG A 68 -3.79 -7.49 -19.14
N SER A 69 -3.24 -8.37 -19.98
CA SER A 69 -3.61 -8.54 -21.39
C SER A 69 -4.96 -9.24 -21.54
N GLU A 70 -5.31 -10.12 -20.61
CA GLU A 70 -6.56 -10.90 -20.60
C GLU A 70 -7.76 -10.09 -20.09
N LYS A 71 -7.51 -9.04 -19.29
CA LYS A 71 -8.55 -8.22 -18.67
C LYS A 71 -8.80 -6.91 -19.42
N ARG A 72 -10.09 -6.56 -19.54
CA ARG A 72 -10.51 -5.20 -19.91
C ARG A 72 -9.95 -4.17 -18.91
N PRO A 73 -9.71 -2.90 -19.32
CA PRO A 73 -9.13 -1.89 -18.42
C PRO A 73 -9.87 -1.72 -17.08
N SER A 74 -11.22 -1.76 -17.09
CA SER A 74 -12.03 -1.68 -15.88
C SER A 74 -11.91 -2.92 -14.99
N ALA A 75 -11.82 -4.12 -15.58
CA ALA A 75 -11.61 -5.37 -14.86
C ALA A 75 -10.19 -5.45 -14.27
N TRP A 76 -9.18 -4.95 -14.98
CA TRP A 76 -7.83 -4.82 -14.46
C TRP A 76 -7.76 -3.85 -13.27
N SER A 77 -8.44 -2.70 -13.36
CA SER A 77 -8.53 -1.76 -12.25
C SER A 77 -9.16 -2.39 -11.01
N LYS A 78 -10.26 -3.16 -11.18
CA LYS A 78 -10.88 -3.94 -10.08
C LYS A 78 -9.92 -5.00 -9.52
N TYR A 79 -9.19 -5.71 -10.37
CA TYR A 79 -8.19 -6.68 -9.95
C TYR A 79 -7.09 -6.03 -9.09
N VAL A 80 -6.54 -4.88 -9.51
CA VAL A 80 -5.52 -4.14 -8.74
C VAL A 80 -6.09 -3.62 -7.42
N LYS A 81 -7.33 -3.12 -7.39
CA LYS A 81 -8.02 -2.75 -6.14
C LYS A 81 -8.17 -3.93 -5.18
N GLY A 82 -8.52 -5.10 -5.72
CA GLY A 82 -8.57 -6.34 -4.96
C GLY A 82 -7.20 -6.77 -4.41
N ALA A 83 -6.15 -6.73 -5.24
CA ALA A 83 -4.80 -7.05 -4.82
C ALA A 83 -4.30 -6.10 -3.72
N SER A 84 -4.62 -4.81 -3.84
CA SER A 84 -4.38 -3.78 -2.83
C SER A 84 -5.09 -4.10 -1.50
N LEU A 85 -6.34 -4.56 -1.54
CA LEU A 85 -7.05 -5.04 -0.34
C LEU A 85 -6.34 -6.22 0.33
N VAL A 86 -5.97 -7.25 -0.44
CA VAL A 86 -5.28 -8.44 0.09
C VAL A 86 -3.90 -8.08 0.65
N PHE A 87 -3.20 -7.14 -0.01
CA PHE A 87 -1.91 -6.61 0.45
C PHE A 87 -2.04 -5.87 1.78
N ALA A 88 -3.00 -4.95 1.90
CA ALA A 88 -3.27 -4.25 3.16
C ALA A 88 -3.67 -5.22 4.28
N TRP A 89 -4.48 -6.23 3.99
CA TRP A 89 -4.85 -7.27 4.96
C TRP A 89 -3.62 -8.09 5.41
N ARG A 90 -2.72 -8.43 4.48
CA ARG A 90 -1.49 -9.16 4.82
C ARG A 90 -0.55 -8.31 5.66
N ILE A 91 -0.41 -7.02 5.32
CA ILE A 91 0.36 -6.04 6.09
C ILE A 91 -0.19 -5.90 7.50
N SER A 92 -1.51 -5.88 7.67
CA SER A 92 -2.14 -5.70 8.99
C SER A 92 -1.85 -6.86 9.96
N GLN A 93 -1.37 -8.00 9.47
CA GLN A 93 -0.89 -9.11 10.32
C GLN A 93 0.48 -8.83 10.95
N GLY A 94 1.20 -7.80 10.48
CA GLY A 94 2.47 -7.35 11.04
C GLY A 94 2.28 -6.31 12.16
N SER A 95 3.33 -5.51 12.40
CA SER A 95 3.35 -4.51 13.47
C SER A 95 3.10 -3.08 12.97
N PHE A 96 3.63 -2.74 11.79
CA PHE A 96 3.46 -1.40 11.23
C PHE A 96 3.67 -1.38 9.72
N THR A 97 3.31 -0.25 9.10
CA THR A 97 3.67 0.05 7.72
C THR A 97 4.08 1.52 7.53
N THR A 98 4.71 1.79 6.39
CA THR A 98 5.08 3.14 5.94
C THR A 98 4.24 3.53 4.74
N VAL A 99 3.77 4.77 4.71
CA VAL A 99 2.98 5.35 3.62
C VAL A 99 3.69 6.58 3.09
N LEU A 100 3.99 6.59 1.80
CA LEU A 100 4.61 7.73 1.15
C LEU A 100 3.54 8.72 0.69
N THR A 101 3.69 9.98 1.06
CA THR A 101 2.75 11.06 0.72
C THR A 101 3.49 12.34 0.34
N PRO A 102 2.89 13.24 -0.46
CA PRO A 102 3.37 14.61 -0.56
C PRO A 102 3.46 15.26 0.84
N PRO A 103 4.34 16.25 1.03
CA PRO A 103 4.39 17.00 2.28
C PRO A 103 3.10 17.81 2.51
N PRO A 104 2.82 18.24 3.75
CA PRO A 104 1.78 19.21 4.04
C PRO A 104 1.90 20.47 3.15
N PRO A 105 0.78 21.15 2.83
CA PRO A 105 -0.56 20.92 3.37
C PRO A 105 -1.36 19.77 2.71
N GLU A 106 -1.03 19.40 1.48
CA GLU A 106 -1.82 18.47 0.66
C GLU A 106 -1.24 17.05 0.66
N ARG A 107 -1.34 16.37 1.82
CA ARG A 107 -0.77 15.02 2.00
C ARG A 107 -1.52 13.92 1.25
N PHE A 108 -2.81 14.10 0.99
CA PHE A 108 -3.66 13.09 0.39
C PHE A 108 -4.50 13.69 -0.71
N HIS A 109 -4.98 12.84 -1.62
CA HIS A 109 -5.84 13.30 -2.70
C HIS A 109 -7.18 13.81 -2.14
N PRO A 110 -7.68 14.98 -2.58
CA PRO A 110 -8.86 15.61 -1.99
C PRO A 110 -10.15 14.80 -2.09
N ASP A 111 -10.28 13.97 -3.12
CA ASP A 111 -11.49 13.18 -3.36
C ASP A 111 -11.60 11.91 -2.48
N GLY A 112 -10.51 11.50 -1.81
CA GLY A 112 -10.51 10.28 -1.00
C GLY A 112 -10.52 8.97 -1.82
N LEU A 113 -10.41 9.02 -3.15
CA LEU A 113 -10.66 7.87 -4.03
C LEU A 113 -9.39 7.10 -4.41
N THR A 114 -8.26 7.40 -3.77
CA THR A 114 -7.03 6.62 -3.94
C THR A 114 -7.19 5.24 -3.30
N ASN A 115 -6.48 4.23 -3.82
CA ASN A 115 -6.48 2.90 -3.21
C ASN A 115 -6.10 2.95 -1.72
N TRP A 116 -5.14 3.83 -1.37
CA TRP A 116 -4.77 4.11 0.01
C TRP A 116 -5.99 4.51 0.86
N GLN A 117 -6.73 5.55 0.46
CA GLN A 117 -7.82 6.13 1.26
C GLN A 117 -9.10 5.27 1.26
N ASP A 118 -9.49 4.72 0.10
CA ASP A 118 -10.75 3.99 -0.07
C ASP A 118 -10.68 2.53 0.42
N ILE A 119 -9.49 1.92 0.35
CA ILE A 119 -9.32 0.47 0.56
C ILE A 119 -8.30 0.17 1.65
N GLU A 120 -7.05 0.61 1.48
CA GLU A 120 -5.94 0.09 2.27
C GLU A 120 -5.96 0.61 3.71
N GLU A 121 -6.13 1.92 3.89
CA GLU A 121 -6.18 2.57 5.21
C GLU A 121 -7.31 2.00 6.09
N PRO A 122 -8.58 1.89 5.62
CA PRO A 122 -9.63 1.24 6.40
C PRO A 122 -9.30 -0.18 6.84
N VAL A 123 -8.66 -0.98 5.97
CA VAL A 123 -8.25 -2.36 6.30
C VAL A 123 -7.20 -2.36 7.40
N LEU A 124 -6.17 -1.52 7.27
CA LEU A 124 -5.08 -1.39 8.25
C LEU A 124 -5.58 -0.85 9.60
N LYS A 125 -6.61 0.01 9.60
CA LYS A 125 -7.26 0.54 10.82
C LYS A 125 -8.26 -0.43 11.46
N GLY A 126 -8.38 -1.65 10.94
CA GLY A 126 -9.13 -2.72 11.60
C GLY A 126 -10.53 -2.99 11.06
N ARG A 127 -10.93 -2.44 9.90
CA ARG A 127 -12.21 -2.77 9.27
C ARG A 127 -12.38 -4.27 8.98
N LEU A 128 -11.27 -5.03 8.93
CA LEU A 128 -11.25 -6.49 8.77
C LEU A 128 -10.67 -7.23 10.00
N GLY A 129 -10.66 -6.61 11.19
CA GLY A 129 -10.17 -7.24 12.43
C GLY A 129 -8.65 -7.18 12.62
N ALA A 130 -8.00 -6.10 12.16
CA ALA A 130 -6.57 -5.88 12.38
C ALA A 130 -6.23 -5.82 13.89
N PRO A 131 -5.01 -6.22 14.30
CA PRO A 131 -4.55 -6.13 15.68
C PRO A 131 -4.63 -4.69 16.18
N THR A 132 -5.07 -4.50 17.43
CA THR A 132 -5.20 -3.19 18.10
C THR A 132 -3.88 -2.42 18.23
N SER A 133 -2.74 -3.06 17.96
CA SER A 133 -1.40 -2.49 18.06
C SER A 133 -0.78 -2.01 16.74
N PHE A 134 -1.46 -2.18 15.59
CA PHE A 134 -0.90 -1.84 14.29
C PHE A 134 -0.67 -0.32 14.12
N ARG A 135 0.49 0.07 13.60
CA ARG A 135 0.88 1.49 13.43
C ARG A 135 1.04 1.89 11.96
N ILE A 136 0.65 3.12 11.65
CA ILE A 136 0.85 3.71 10.33
C ILE A 136 1.79 4.90 10.48
N PHE A 137 2.89 4.88 9.73
CA PHE A 137 3.84 5.98 9.62
C PHE A 137 3.74 6.66 8.25
N LEU A 138 3.84 7.99 8.22
CA LEU A 138 4.00 8.75 6.98
C LEU A 138 5.46 9.12 6.77
N VAL A 139 5.86 9.16 5.50
CA VAL A 139 7.14 9.70 5.02
C VAL A 139 6.87 10.59 3.81
N HIS A 140 7.62 11.69 3.71
CA HIS A 140 7.51 12.65 2.60
C HIS A 140 8.76 12.59 1.72
N PRO A 141 8.83 11.69 0.72
CA PRO A 141 10.05 11.41 -0.02
C PRO A 141 10.49 12.56 -0.94
N THR A 142 9.67 13.61 -1.11
CA THR A 142 10.00 14.80 -1.91
C THR A 142 10.63 15.93 -1.09
N VAL A 143 10.69 15.81 0.24
CA VAL A 143 11.31 16.82 1.11
C VAL A 143 12.81 16.54 1.21
N GLN A 144 13.61 17.39 0.57
CA GLN A 144 15.05 17.25 0.55
C GLN A 144 15.65 17.27 1.97
N GLY A 145 16.48 16.28 2.30
CA GLY A 145 17.10 16.10 3.61
C GLY A 145 16.19 15.47 4.67
N ALA A 146 14.92 15.19 4.34
CA ALA A 146 13.95 14.53 5.20
C ALA A 146 13.24 13.37 4.49
N GLU A 147 13.86 12.80 3.45
CA GLU A 147 13.30 11.73 2.62
C GLU A 147 13.01 10.45 3.42
N ASP A 148 13.64 10.32 4.60
CA ASP A 148 13.49 9.23 5.55
C ASP A 148 12.80 9.63 6.86
N PHE A 149 12.47 10.91 7.00
CA PHE A 149 11.79 11.38 8.19
C PHE A 149 10.39 10.76 8.24
N ARG A 150 10.15 9.98 9.29
CA ARG A 150 8.88 9.29 9.50
C ARG A 150 8.20 9.75 10.78
N TYR A 151 6.88 9.84 10.74
CA TYR A 151 6.07 10.15 11.91
C TYR A 151 4.77 9.34 11.91
N GLN A 152 4.26 9.06 13.10
CA GLN A 152 3.07 8.23 13.26
C GLN A 152 1.79 9.04 13.04
N ILE A 153 0.82 8.44 12.37
CA ILE A 153 -0.55 8.98 12.20
C ILE A 153 -1.66 8.03 12.70
N TRP A 154 -1.30 6.81 13.10
CA TRP A 154 -2.23 5.84 13.66
C TRP A 154 -1.50 4.87 14.60
N PRO A 155 -2.09 4.48 15.75
CA PRO A 155 -3.40 4.92 16.28
C PRO A 155 -3.38 6.30 16.92
N LEU A 156 -2.19 6.84 17.21
CA LEU A 156 -2.03 8.20 17.74
C LEU A 156 -1.46 9.10 16.64
N ASP A 157 -2.20 10.16 16.31
CA ASP A 157 -1.76 11.26 15.45
C ASP A 157 -1.58 12.51 16.32
N SER A 158 -0.36 13.04 16.36
CA SER A 158 -0.02 14.26 17.09
C SER A 158 0.48 15.37 16.17
N THR A 159 0.26 15.25 14.85
CA THR A 159 0.71 16.25 13.88
C THR A 159 0.03 17.61 14.06
N ASN A 160 -1.14 17.64 14.69
CA ASN A 160 -1.80 18.88 15.11
C ASN A 160 -0.99 19.70 16.13
N GLN A 161 -0.06 19.09 16.86
CA GLN A 161 0.82 19.78 17.82
C GLN A 161 1.97 20.52 17.15
N TRP A 162 2.22 20.26 15.86
CA TRP A 162 3.35 20.84 15.12
C TRP A 162 3.04 22.22 14.56
N ILE A 163 1.76 22.55 14.42
CA ILE A 163 1.31 23.89 14.04
C ILE A 163 1.47 24.76 15.30
N GLY A 164 2.52 25.57 15.34
CA GLY A 164 2.77 26.50 16.43
C GLY A 164 1.58 27.45 16.64
N LYS A 165 1.33 27.79 17.91
CA LYS A 165 0.42 28.88 18.30
C LYS A 165 0.89 30.22 17.75
#